data_AF-A0AAV6MNH1-F1
#
_entry.id   AF-A0AAV6MNH1-F1
#
_cell.length_a   1.000
_cell.length_b   1.000
_cell.length_c   1.000
_cell.angle_alpha   90.00
_cell.angle_beta   90.00
_cell.angle_gamma   90.00
#
_symmetry.space_group_name_H-M   'P 1'
#
loop_
_entity.id
_entity.type
_entity.pdbx_description
1 polymer ?
#
loop_
_entity_poly.entity_id
_entity_poly.type
_entity_poly.pdbx_seq_one_letter_code
_entity_poly.pdbx_strand_id
1 'polypeptide(L)'
;MILGRTMNVIKSTTKSAIDLPFPLYFQIQPSNLGRTSYRLSTSGVGEMPKVKTSKIKYPNGWELIEPTLRELDSKMREAEIDPQDGKRKCEALWPIFKISHQRSRYIFDLFHKRSEISRELYEFCLEQGYADANLIAKWKKPGYERLCCLRCIQPRDHNFGTTCVCRVPKHLREEKVVECVHCGCRGCASGD
;
A
#
# COMPACT_ATOMS: atom_id res chain seq x y z
N MET A 1 53.41 46.77 -28.85
CA MET A 1 51.93 46.68 -28.77
C MET A 1 51.55 45.90 -27.52
N ILE A 2 50.93 46.61 -26.57
CA ILE A 2 49.92 46.20 -25.59
C ILE A 2 50.26 45.11 -24.54
N LEU A 3 50.77 45.61 -23.40
CA LEU A 3 50.35 45.38 -22.01
C LEU A 3 49.65 44.04 -21.65
N GLY A 4 50.40 43.13 -21.02
CA GLY A 4 49.85 42.02 -20.22
C GLY A 4 49.47 42.48 -18.81
N ARG A 5 48.17 42.66 -18.58
CA ARG A 5 47.54 42.95 -17.28
C ARG A 5 47.63 41.76 -16.32
N THR A 6 48.06 42.03 -15.10
CA THR A 6 47.77 41.24 -13.90
C THR A 6 46.28 41.29 -13.56
N MET A 7 45.62 40.15 -13.31
CA MET A 7 44.45 40.07 -12.41
C MET A 7 44.34 38.69 -11.75
N ASN A 8 44.27 38.73 -10.42
CA ASN A 8 43.86 37.64 -9.53
C ASN A 8 42.47 37.11 -9.87
N VAL A 9 42.27 35.80 -9.78
CA VAL A 9 40.95 35.20 -9.52
C VAL A 9 41.06 34.16 -8.42
N ILE A 10 40.43 34.51 -7.31
CA ILE A 10 40.08 33.72 -6.14
C ILE A 10 39.06 32.66 -6.56
N LYS A 11 39.22 31.40 -6.12
CA LYS A 11 38.16 30.37 -5.99
C LYS A 11 38.70 29.26 -5.08
N SER A 12 38.44 29.36 -3.78
CA SER A 12 37.36 28.63 -3.09
C SER A 12 37.67 27.14 -2.94
N THR A 13 38.30 26.81 -1.82
CA THR A 13 38.31 25.50 -1.17
C THR A 13 36.89 24.94 -1.05
N THR A 14 36.60 23.86 -1.75
CA THR A 14 35.52 22.93 -1.40
C THR A 14 36.12 21.55 -1.25
N LYS A 15 36.19 21.10 0.01
CA LYS A 15 36.71 19.79 0.43
C LYS A 15 35.91 18.68 -0.24
N SER A 16 36.64 17.76 -0.87
CA SER A 16 36.18 16.41 -1.18
C SER A 16 35.89 15.66 0.12
N ALA A 17 34.63 15.29 0.35
CA ALA A 17 34.23 14.33 1.38
C ALA A 17 33.72 13.07 0.69
N ILE A 18 34.70 12.30 0.21
CA ILE A 18 34.62 10.85 0.07
C ILE A 18 34.93 10.26 1.46
N ASP A 19 34.45 9.05 1.71
CA ASP A 19 34.76 8.21 2.87
C ASP A 19 33.84 8.33 4.09
N LEU A 20 32.70 7.63 4.04
CA LEU A 20 32.15 6.96 5.23
C LEU A 20 31.73 5.52 4.90
N PRO A 21 32.24 4.51 5.63
CA PRO A 21 32.02 3.09 5.33
C PRO A 21 30.76 2.52 6.00
N PHE A 22 29.90 1.88 5.20
CA PHE A 22 29.21 0.62 5.57
C PHE A 22 30.26 -0.51 5.47
N PRO A 23 30.17 -1.68 6.16
CA PRO A 23 28.99 -2.32 6.77
C PRO A 23 29.25 -3.04 8.13
N LEU A 24 28.19 -3.38 8.87
CA LEU A 24 28.19 -4.57 9.74
C LEU A 24 26.89 -5.34 9.53
N TYR A 25 27.04 -6.40 8.74
CA TYR A 25 26.07 -7.48 8.55
C TYR A 25 26.49 -8.65 9.44
N PHE A 26 25.50 -9.32 10.01
CA PHE A 26 25.49 -10.73 10.43
C PHE A 26 26.16 -11.18 11.74
N GLN A 27 25.32 -11.73 12.63
CA GLN A 27 25.62 -13.02 13.25
C GLN A 27 24.31 -13.80 13.49
N ILE A 28 23.99 -14.68 12.55
CA ILE A 28 23.10 -15.84 12.77
C ILE A 28 24.00 -17.07 12.66
N GLN A 29 23.98 -17.92 13.68
CA GLN A 29 24.55 -19.27 13.63
C GLN A 29 23.42 -20.32 13.67
N PRO A 30 23.54 -21.44 12.94
CA PRO A 30 22.55 -22.51 12.84
C PRO A 30 22.87 -23.69 13.77
N SER A 31 21.84 -24.39 14.27
CA SER A 31 21.99 -25.76 14.79
C SER A 31 20.69 -26.57 14.72
N ASN A 32 20.59 -27.37 13.66
CA ASN A 32 20.23 -28.79 13.57
C ASN A 32 19.11 -29.44 14.41
N LEU A 33 18.28 -30.17 13.65
CA LEU A 33 17.75 -31.53 13.85
C LEU A 33 16.75 -31.78 14.98
N GLY A 34 15.48 -31.97 14.57
CA GLY A 34 14.42 -32.56 15.38
C GLY A 34 13.26 -33.03 14.51
N ARG A 35 13.45 -34.15 13.83
CA ARG A 35 12.40 -34.90 13.11
C ARG A 35 11.46 -35.49 14.15
N THR A 36 10.27 -34.93 14.32
CA THR A 36 9.17 -35.59 15.03
C THR A 36 7.90 -35.56 14.19
N SER A 37 7.39 -36.75 13.92
CA SER A 37 6.18 -37.07 13.19
C SER A 37 4.97 -36.25 13.66
N TYR A 38 4.34 -35.52 12.76
CA TYR A 38 2.98 -35.05 12.97
C TYR A 38 2.02 -36.24 12.82
N ARG A 39 1.57 -36.77 13.97
CA ARG A 39 0.30 -37.48 14.06
C ARG A 39 -0.78 -36.56 13.50
N LEU A 40 -1.60 -37.06 12.58
CA LEU A 40 -2.90 -36.45 12.27
C LEU A 40 -3.74 -36.46 13.55
N SER A 41 -3.88 -35.29 14.18
CA SER A 41 -4.92 -35.05 15.18
C SER A 41 -6.09 -34.35 14.49
N THR A 42 -7.14 -35.10 14.23
CA THR A 42 -8.46 -34.60 13.86
C THR A 42 -9.01 -33.76 15.01
N SER A 43 -9.00 -32.44 14.88
CA SER A 43 -9.54 -31.52 15.88
C SER A 43 -10.58 -30.59 15.26
N GLY A 44 -11.83 -30.80 15.67
CA GLY A 44 -12.77 -29.73 15.99
C GLY A 44 -13.29 -28.91 14.82
N VAL A 45 -14.56 -29.17 14.47
CA VAL A 45 -15.41 -28.21 13.75
C VAL A 45 -15.43 -26.93 14.59
N GLY A 46 -14.65 -25.93 14.18
CA GLY A 46 -14.60 -24.62 14.82
C GLY A 46 -15.97 -23.96 14.70
N GLU A 47 -16.57 -23.65 15.85
CA GLU A 47 -17.77 -22.85 15.97
C GLU A 47 -17.66 -21.58 15.11
N MET A 48 -18.63 -21.39 14.21
CA MET A 48 -18.84 -20.13 13.51
C MET A 48 -19.04 -19.04 14.58
N PRO A 49 -18.19 -18.00 14.64
CA PRO A 49 -18.37 -16.95 15.64
C PRO A 49 -19.74 -16.32 15.41
N LYS A 50 -20.62 -16.44 16.39
CA LYS A 50 -21.93 -15.79 16.39
C LYS A 50 -21.70 -14.32 16.07
N VAL A 51 -22.23 -13.87 14.94
CA VAL A 51 -22.20 -12.46 14.52
C VAL A 51 -22.76 -11.66 15.68
N LYS A 52 -21.88 -11.03 16.44
CA LYS A 52 -22.28 -10.07 17.46
C LYS A 52 -22.77 -8.88 16.68
N THR A 53 -24.08 -8.76 16.52
CA THR A 53 -24.69 -7.51 16.10
C THR A 53 -24.45 -6.53 17.24
N SER A 54 -23.27 -5.90 17.24
CA SER A 54 -22.99 -4.75 18.08
C SER A 54 -24.11 -3.76 17.82
N LYS A 55 -24.75 -3.25 18.88
CA LYS A 55 -25.57 -2.04 18.77
C LYS A 55 -24.61 -0.89 18.49
N ILE A 56 -24.19 -0.79 17.23
CA ILE A 56 -23.29 0.23 16.74
C ILE A 56 -24.04 1.55 16.85
N LYS A 57 -23.52 2.46 17.67
CA LYS A 57 -23.99 3.85 17.69
C LYS A 57 -23.22 4.59 16.62
N TYR A 58 -23.93 5.04 15.59
CA TYR A 58 -23.32 5.81 14.52
C TYR A 58 -23.08 7.26 14.99
N PRO A 59 -21.89 7.83 14.73
CA PRO A 59 -21.61 9.22 15.04
C PRO A 59 -22.28 10.18 14.04
N ASN A 60 -22.32 11.46 14.39
CA ASN A 60 -22.92 12.50 13.56
C ASN A 60 -22.29 12.55 12.16
N GLY A 61 -23.14 12.69 11.13
CA GLY A 61 -22.70 12.76 9.72
C GLY A 61 -22.61 11.39 9.01
N TRP A 62 -22.91 10.28 9.69
CA TRP A 62 -22.94 8.94 9.07
C TRP A 62 -23.88 8.85 7.86
N GLU A 63 -25.05 9.48 7.96
CA GLU A 63 -26.10 9.47 6.92
C GLU A 63 -25.60 9.96 5.55
N LEU A 64 -24.60 10.86 5.52
CA LEU A 64 -24.04 11.40 4.28
C LEU A 64 -23.13 10.40 3.56
N ILE A 65 -22.40 9.57 4.31
CA ILE A 65 -21.40 8.64 3.75
C ILE A 65 -21.94 7.23 3.56
N GLU A 66 -22.96 6.87 4.34
CA GLU A 66 -23.54 5.53 4.40
C GLU A 66 -24.00 5.00 3.03
N PRO A 67 -24.72 5.75 2.19
CA PRO A 67 -25.19 5.23 0.90
C PRO A 67 -24.02 4.79 0.01
N THR A 68 -22.98 5.62 -0.08
CA THR A 68 -21.79 5.32 -0.89
C THR A 68 -21.00 4.14 -0.34
N LEU A 69 -20.87 4.02 0.98
CA LEU A 69 -20.19 2.87 1.58
C LEU A 69 -20.96 1.56 1.34
N ARG A 70 -22.30 1.59 1.43
CA ARG A 70 -23.15 0.43 1.13
C ARG A 70 -23.04 0.00 -0.33
N GLU A 71 -22.99 0.95 -1.27
CA GLU A 71 -22.76 0.64 -2.68
C GLU A 71 -21.40 -0.01 -2.92
N LEU A 72 -20.34 0.48 -2.28
CA LEU A 72 -19.00 -0.11 -2.39
C LEU A 72 -18.94 -1.51 -1.77
N ASP A 73 -19.62 -1.74 -0.65
CA ASP A 73 -19.71 -3.06 -0.03
C ASP A 73 -20.56 -4.03 -0.88
N SER A 74 -21.61 -3.56 -1.56
CA SER A 74 -22.35 -4.37 -2.55
C SER A 74 -21.43 -4.81 -3.68
N LYS A 75 -20.69 -3.87 -4.28
CA LYS A 75 -19.71 -4.16 -5.34
C LYS A 75 -18.62 -5.13 -4.86
N MET A 76 -18.21 -5.03 -3.59
CA MET A 76 -17.23 -5.94 -3.00
C MET A 76 -17.77 -7.38 -2.96
N ARG A 77 -19.02 -7.57 -2.51
CA ARG A 77 -19.67 -8.89 -2.50
C ARG A 77 -19.88 -9.45 -3.91
N GLU A 78 -20.28 -8.60 -4.85
CA GLU A 78 -20.41 -8.98 -6.26
C GLU A 78 -19.06 -9.45 -6.82
N ALA A 79 -17.97 -8.74 -6.53
CA ALA A 79 -16.62 -9.12 -6.96
C ALA A 79 -16.11 -10.42 -6.31
N GLU A 80 -16.56 -10.76 -5.11
CA GLU A 80 -16.22 -12.04 -4.45
C GLU A 80 -16.95 -13.23 -5.09
N ILE A 81 -18.19 -13.02 -5.54
CA ILE A 81 -19.04 -14.05 -6.14
C ILE A 81 -18.79 -14.21 -7.65
N ASP A 82 -18.24 -13.18 -8.30
CA ASP A 82 -18.02 -13.14 -9.75
C ASP A 82 -17.26 -14.40 -10.23
N PRO A 83 -17.84 -15.16 -11.18
CA PRO A 83 -17.16 -16.31 -11.74
C PRO A 83 -15.85 -15.89 -12.40
N GLN A 84 -14.77 -16.58 -12.03
CA GLN A 84 -13.41 -16.28 -12.48
C GLN A 84 -13.10 -16.90 -13.85
N ASP A 85 -14.13 -17.07 -14.70
CA ASP A 85 -14.01 -17.87 -15.91
C ASP A 85 -13.21 -17.12 -16.99
N GLY A 86 -12.23 -17.79 -17.59
CA GLY A 86 -11.33 -17.20 -18.59
C GLY A 86 -10.32 -16.15 -18.08
N LYS A 87 -10.31 -15.80 -16.78
CA LYS A 87 -9.37 -14.81 -16.20
C LYS A 87 -8.12 -15.50 -15.66
N ARG A 88 -6.97 -14.78 -15.64
CA ARG A 88 -5.79 -15.26 -14.91
C ARG A 88 -6.09 -15.30 -13.42
N LYS A 89 -5.50 -16.25 -12.68
CA LYS A 89 -5.68 -16.36 -11.22
C LYS A 89 -5.42 -15.04 -10.47
N CYS A 90 -4.46 -14.26 -10.93
CA CYS A 90 -4.16 -12.95 -10.36
C CYS A 90 -5.24 -11.90 -10.66
N GLU A 91 -5.80 -11.91 -11.88
CA GLU A 91 -6.79 -10.95 -12.36
C GLU A 91 -8.12 -11.05 -11.63
N ALA A 92 -8.50 -12.26 -11.23
CA ALA A 92 -9.70 -12.47 -10.43
C ALA A 92 -9.75 -11.62 -9.15
N LEU A 93 -8.58 -11.33 -8.55
CA LEU A 93 -8.49 -10.55 -7.32
C LEU A 93 -8.37 -9.03 -7.56
N TRP A 94 -8.14 -8.59 -8.80
CA TRP A 94 -7.92 -7.16 -9.09
C TRP A 94 -9.14 -6.29 -8.75
N PRO A 95 -10.39 -6.70 -9.04
CA PRO A 95 -11.58 -5.93 -8.64
C PRO A 95 -11.67 -5.73 -7.12
N ILE A 96 -11.34 -6.75 -6.35
CA ILE A 96 -11.30 -6.71 -4.88
C ILE A 96 -10.34 -5.62 -4.39
N PHE A 97 -9.10 -5.63 -4.88
CA PHE A 97 -8.11 -4.61 -4.51
C PHE A 97 -8.53 -3.21 -4.95
N LYS A 98 -9.17 -3.09 -6.13
CA LYS A 98 -9.65 -1.81 -6.66
C LYS A 98 -10.76 -1.23 -5.77
N ILE A 99 -11.73 -2.03 -5.37
CA ILE A 99 -12.84 -1.61 -4.50
C ILE A 99 -12.33 -1.25 -3.11
N SER A 100 -11.47 -2.08 -2.52
CA SER A 100 -10.84 -1.81 -1.22
C SER A 100 -10.04 -0.50 -1.21
N HIS A 101 -9.27 -0.25 -2.28
CA HIS A 101 -8.56 1.01 -2.48
C HIS A 101 -9.55 2.19 -2.61
N GLN A 102 -10.59 2.05 -3.44
CA GLN A 102 -11.59 3.09 -3.66
C GLN A 102 -12.33 3.45 -2.37
N ARG A 103 -12.72 2.46 -1.57
CA ARG A 103 -13.38 2.65 -0.27
C ARG A 103 -12.49 3.41 0.71
N SER A 104 -11.23 3.00 0.83
CA SER A 104 -10.27 3.70 1.68
C SER A 104 -9.98 5.13 1.18
N ARG A 105 -9.90 5.32 -0.14
CA ARG A 105 -9.63 6.63 -0.75
C ARG A 105 -10.79 7.61 -0.59
N TYR A 106 -12.02 7.12 -0.68
CA TYR A 106 -13.23 7.91 -0.45
C TYR A 106 -13.22 8.55 0.95
N ILE A 107 -13.00 7.74 1.99
CA ILE A 107 -12.93 8.21 3.38
C ILE A 107 -11.73 9.16 3.58
N PHE A 108 -10.57 8.83 2.98
CA PHE A 108 -9.39 9.68 3.06
C PHE A 108 -9.62 11.07 2.45
N ASP A 109 -10.18 11.14 1.24
CA ASP A 109 -10.41 12.41 0.55
C ASP A 109 -11.49 13.25 1.27
N LEU A 110 -12.52 12.62 1.84
CA LEU A 110 -13.54 13.30 2.66
C LEU A 110 -12.95 13.99 3.89
N PHE A 111 -12.02 13.35 4.58
CA PHE A 111 -11.41 13.93 5.80
C PHE A 111 -10.29 14.92 5.47
N HIS A 112 -9.35 14.54 4.60
CA HIS A 112 -8.12 15.29 4.39
C HIS A 112 -8.18 16.36 3.29
N LYS A 113 -9.06 16.21 2.29
CA LYS A 113 -9.18 17.20 1.20
C LYS A 113 -10.39 18.09 1.36
N ARG A 114 -11.56 17.49 1.61
CA ARG A 114 -12.83 18.23 1.71
C ARG A 114 -13.21 18.60 3.14
N SER A 115 -12.70 17.87 4.13
CA SER A 115 -12.99 18.05 5.56
C SER A 115 -14.50 18.09 5.87
N GLU A 116 -15.28 17.27 5.17
CA GLU A 116 -16.74 17.16 5.32
C GLU A 116 -17.15 16.26 6.49
N ILE A 117 -16.25 15.42 6.98
CA ILE A 117 -16.51 14.48 8.08
C ILE A 117 -15.76 14.88 9.35
N SER A 118 -16.40 14.65 10.50
CA SER A 118 -15.79 14.87 11.80
C SER A 118 -14.67 13.86 12.07
N ARG A 119 -13.74 14.22 12.96
CA ARG A 119 -12.67 13.32 13.40
C ARG A 119 -13.22 12.04 14.03
N GLU A 120 -14.28 12.15 14.83
CA GLU A 120 -14.95 11.02 15.47
C GLU A 120 -15.49 10.02 14.43
N LEU A 121 -16.14 10.52 13.38
CA LEU A 121 -16.66 9.69 12.30
C LEU A 121 -15.53 9.03 11.49
N TYR A 122 -14.44 9.76 11.25
CA TYR A 122 -13.27 9.21 10.57
C TYR A 122 -12.60 8.08 11.38
N GLU A 123 -12.39 8.28 12.68
CA GLU A 123 -11.81 7.25 13.57
C GLU A 123 -12.74 6.03 13.68
N PHE A 124 -14.05 6.25 13.81
CA PHE A 124 -15.06 5.19 13.76
C PHE A 124 -14.98 4.37 12.45
N CYS A 125 -14.79 5.03 11.30
CA CYS A 125 -14.68 4.33 10.02
C CYS A 125 -13.43 3.44 9.94
N LEU A 126 -12.33 3.85 10.57
CA LEU A 126 -11.10 3.05 10.65
C LEU A 126 -11.28 1.84 11.59
N GLU A 127 -11.90 2.05 12.75
CA GLU A 127 -12.14 0.99 13.74
C GLU A 127 -13.09 -0.10 13.21
N GLN A 128 -14.15 0.29 12.51
CA GLN A 128 -15.08 -0.66 11.88
C GLN A 128 -14.53 -1.28 10.57
N GLY A 129 -13.35 -0.88 10.11
CA GLY A 129 -12.71 -1.45 8.93
C GLY A 129 -13.28 -0.98 7.59
N TYR A 130 -14.01 0.14 7.55
CA TYR A 130 -14.45 0.75 6.28
C TYR A 130 -13.26 1.31 5.48
N ALA A 131 -12.16 1.68 6.13
CA ALA A 131 -10.92 2.07 5.46
C ALA A 131 -9.69 1.39 6.06
N ASP A 132 -8.67 1.18 5.22
CA ASP A 132 -7.39 0.62 5.66
C ASP A 132 -6.49 1.73 6.25
N ALA A 133 -6.33 1.69 7.58
CA ALA A 133 -5.48 2.61 8.32
C ALA A 133 -4.01 2.57 7.88
N ASN A 134 -3.49 1.38 7.54
CA ASN A 134 -2.09 1.20 7.14
C ASN A 134 -1.86 1.82 5.75
N LEU A 135 -2.79 1.61 4.83
CA LEU A 135 -2.72 2.20 3.49
C LEU A 135 -2.80 3.74 3.57
N ILE A 136 -3.73 4.27 4.37
CA ILE A 136 -3.85 5.71 4.61
C ILE A 136 -2.57 6.29 5.23
N ALA A 137 -1.98 5.60 6.21
CA ALA A 137 -0.71 6.03 6.81
C ALA A 137 0.42 6.14 5.76
N LYS A 138 0.40 5.32 4.70
CA LYS A 138 1.34 5.46 3.58
C LYS A 138 1.00 6.65 2.69
N TRP A 139 -0.26 6.92 2.39
CA TRP A 139 -0.64 8.07 1.56
C TRP A 139 -0.27 9.43 2.16
N LYS A 140 -0.14 9.51 3.49
CA LYS A 140 0.37 10.70 4.20
C LYS A 140 1.87 10.93 4.00
N LYS A 141 2.63 9.93 3.52
CA LYS A 141 4.07 10.05 3.29
C LYS A 141 4.35 10.55 1.86
N PRO A 142 5.33 11.47 1.68
CA PRO A 142 5.71 11.94 0.35
C PRO A 142 6.18 10.76 -0.51
N GLY A 143 5.81 10.78 -1.79
CA GLY A 143 6.14 9.70 -2.74
C GLY A 143 5.19 8.51 -2.74
N TYR A 144 4.23 8.45 -1.81
CA TYR A 144 3.25 7.35 -1.69
C TYR A 144 1.79 7.80 -1.81
N GLU A 145 1.51 9.06 -2.09
CA GLU A 145 0.17 9.66 -2.20
C GLU A 145 -0.79 8.93 -3.15
N ARG A 146 -0.26 8.23 -4.15
CA ARG A 146 -1.02 7.46 -5.17
C ARG A 146 -0.79 5.94 -5.06
N LEU A 147 -0.27 5.46 -3.93
CA LEU A 147 0.03 4.04 -3.72
C LEU A 147 -1.23 3.18 -3.88
N CYS A 148 -1.15 2.12 -4.69
CA CYS A 148 -2.27 1.23 -5.01
C CYS A 148 -2.66 0.28 -3.86
N CYS A 149 -1.69 -0.43 -3.27
CA CYS A 149 -1.93 -1.36 -2.16
C CYS A 149 -0.63 -1.63 -1.39
N LEU A 150 -0.75 -2.21 -0.19
CA LEU A 150 0.41 -2.50 0.67
C LEU A 150 1.32 -3.60 0.11
N ARG A 151 0.76 -4.57 -0.63
CA ARG A 151 1.55 -5.66 -1.24
C ARG A 151 2.61 -5.13 -2.20
N CYS A 152 2.30 -4.07 -2.95
CA CYS A 152 3.21 -3.51 -3.96
C CYS A 152 4.48 -2.87 -3.37
N ILE A 153 4.52 -2.60 -2.07
CA ILE A 153 5.68 -2.01 -1.40
C ILE A 153 6.35 -2.98 -0.43
N GLN A 154 5.81 -4.18 -0.25
CA GLN A 154 6.30 -5.15 0.71
C GLN A 154 7.40 -6.02 0.07
N PRO A 155 8.66 -5.98 0.57
CA PRO A 155 9.75 -6.80 0.03
C PRO A 155 9.46 -8.29 0.02
N ARG A 156 8.78 -8.79 1.07
CA ARG A 156 8.49 -10.22 1.26
C ARG A 156 7.55 -10.81 0.21
N ASP A 157 6.78 -9.96 -0.46
CA ASP A 157 5.78 -10.39 -1.44
C ASP A 157 6.39 -10.48 -2.86
N HIS A 158 7.71 -10.23 -2.99
CA HIS A 158 8.46 -10.24 -4.25
C HIS A 158 9.70 -11.14 -4.14
N ASN A 159 10.03 -11.85 -5.22
CA ASN A 159 11.11 -12.85 -5.24
C ASN A 159 12.49 -12.27 -4.89
N PHE A 160 12.78 -11.04 -5.29
CA PHE A 160 14.08 -10.39 -5.09
C PHE A 160 14.11 -9.41 -3.91
N GLY A 161 13.08 -9.39 -3.06
CA GLY A 161 13.04 -8.46 -1.93
C GLY A 161 12.90 -6.98 -2.32
N THR A 162 12.40 -6.70 -3.52
CA THR A 162 12.22 -5.33 -4.05
C THR A 162 10.77 -4.87 -3.96
N THR A 163 10.47 -3.69 -4.53
CA THR A 163 9.10 -3.21 -4.73
C THR A 163 8.54 -3.68 -6.07
N CYS A 164 7.22 -3.57 -6.24
CA CYS A 164 6.55 -3.91 -7.49
C CYS A 164 6.91 -2.94 -8.62
N VAL A 165 6.90 -3.42 -9.86
CA VAL A 165 7.12 -2.61 -11.08
C VAL A 165 6.16 -1.43 -11.19
N CYS A 166 4.95 -1.52 -10.63
CA CYS A 166 3.99 -0.42 -10.63
C CYS A 166 4.47 0.81 -9.84
N ARG A 167 5.47 0.67 -8.96
CA ARG A 167 6.10 1.77 -8.23
C ARG A 167 7.18 2.50 -9.03
N VAL A 168 7.59 1.98 -10.18
CA VAL A 168 8.58 2.61 -11.05
C VAL A 168 7.90 3.70 -11.89
N PRO A 169 8.38 4.96 -11.87
CA PRO A 169 7.83 6.06 -12.66
C PRO A 169 7.82 5.77 -14.16
N LYS A 170 6.76 6.17 -14.88
CA LYS A 170 6.55 5.85 -16.31
C LYS A 170 7.75 6.23 -17.19
N HIS A 171 8.40 7.35 -16.91
CA HIS A 171 9.53 7.86 -17.71
C HIS A 171 10.80 7.01 -17.57
N LEU A 172 10.90 6.17 -16.53
CA LEU A 172 12.01 5.24 -16.32
C LEU A 172 11.69 3.81 -16.78
N ARG A 173 10.47 3.57 -17.29
CA ARG A 173 10.05 2.23 -17.72
C ARG A 173 10.33 2.04 -19.21
N GLU A 174 10.88 0.88 -19.55
CA GLU A 174 11.02 0.43 -20.93
C GLU A 174 9.64 0.14 -21.55
N GLU A 175 8.74 -0.49 -20.79
CA GLU A 175 7.38 -0.78 -21.22
C GLU A 175 6.38 0.30 -20.77
N LYS A 176 5.58 0.79 -21.73
CA LYS A 176 4.62 1.89 -21.50
C LYS A 176 3.36 1.42 -20.77
N VAL A 177 2.93 0.18 -20.99
CA VAL A 177 1.73 -0.40 -20.37
C VAL A 177 2.17 -1.44 -19.36
N VAL A 178 1.96 -1.15 -18.08
CA VAL A 178 2.26 -2.09 -16.98
C VAL A 178 0.95 -2.52 -16.37
N GLU A 179 0.84 -3.81 -16.04
CA GLU A 179 -0.26 -4.33 -15.24
C GLU A 179 0.31 -5.07 -14.03
N CYS A 180 0.09 -4.50 -12.85
CA CYS A 180 0.57 -5.10 -11.61
C CYS A 180 -0.07 -6.46 -11.36
N VAL A 181 0.75 -7.49 -11.15
CA VAL A 181 0.26 -8.85 -10.84
C VAL A 181 -0.59 -8.88 -9.56
N HIS A 182 -0.31 -8.04 -8.56
CA HIS A 182 -1.02 -8.08 -7.28
C HIS A 182 -2.40 -7.41 -7.30
N CYS A 183 -2.54 -6.28 -8.00
CA CYS A 183 -3.74 -5.44 -7.90
C CYS A 183 -4.19 -4.83 -9.23
N GLY A 184 -3.55 -5.16 -10.35
CA GLY A 184 -3.93 -4.68 -11.69
C GLY A 184 -3.68 -3.20 -11.95
N CYS A 185 -2.98 -2.48 -11.07
CA CYS A 185 -2.73 -1.06 -11.28
C CYS A 185 -1.70 -0.82 -12.40
N ARG A 186 -1.81 0.35 -13.07
CA ARG A 186 -0.99 0.74 -14.24
C ARG A 186 0.16 1.70 -13.93
N GLY A 187 0.52 1.78 -12.65
CA GLY A 187 1.45 2.76 -12.12
C GLY A 187 0.86 3.44 -10.89
N CYS A 188 1.62 3.46 -9.80
CA CYS A 188 1.25 4.07 -8.54
C CYS A 188 2.39 4.89 -7.94
N ALA A 189 3.42 5.23 -8.74
CA ALA A 189 4.42 6.21 -8.39
C ALA A 189 3.76 7.59 -8.27
N SER A 190 4.08 8.33 -7.21
CA SER A 190 3.67 9.74 -7.10
C SER A 190 4.57 10.57 -8.02
N GLY A 191 3.99 11.23 -9.02
CA GLY A 191 4.72 11.98 -10.06
C GLY A 191 4.47 11.51 -11.50
N ASP A 192 3.73 10.40 -11.66
CA ASP A 192 3.28 9.84 -12.95
C ASP A 192 1.93 10.38 -13.49
#